data_AF-A0A8X6YQM4-F1
#
_entry.id   AF-A0A8X6YQM4-F1
#
_cell.length_a   1.000
_cell.length_b   1.000
_cell.length_c   1.000
_cell.angle_alpha   90.00
_cell.angle_beta   90.00
_cell.angle_gamma   90.00
#
_symmetry.space_group_name_H-M   'P 1'
#
loop_
_entity.id
_entity.type
_entity.pdbx_description
1 polymer ?
#
loop_
_entity_poly.entity_id
_entity_poly.type
_entity_poly.pdbx_seq_one_letter_code
_entity_poly.pdbx_strand_id
1 'polypeptide(L)'
;MERENRVGESIIFFLRNTSQKVGVKFSYYVCHRSGYSNPKLNRARHMKASGSVRCGCTCPAVINVSTHTVEEVKEITVQYQSVHVGHELEVGKLHLSETEKSSLASSLCLGIPMATILDKTRKEYSPTK
;
A
#
# COMPACT_ATOMS: atom_id res chain seq x y z
N MET A 1 13.10 -13.69 -26.94
CA MET A 1 11.75 -13.17 -26.62
C MET A 1 11.87 -12.45 -25.29
N GLU A 2 11.84 -11.14 -25.35
CA GLU A 2 12.40 -10.24 -24.34
C GLU A 2 11.48 -10.16 -23.11
N ARG A 3 12.10 -10.25 -21.93
CA ARG A 3 11.44 -10.09 -20.63
C ARG A 3 11.25 -8.59 -20.41
N GLU A 4 10.01 -8.11 -20.50
CA GLU A 4 9.65 -6.77 -20.03
C GLU A 4 9.83 -6.72 -18.51
N ASN A 5 10.97 -6.18 -18.06
CA ASN A 5 11.16 -5.74 -16.68
C ASN A 5 10.30 -4.49 -16.44
N ARG A 6 9.04 -4.68 -16.03
CA ARG A 6 8.24 -3.59 -15.46
C ARG A 6 8.65 -3.42 -14.00
N VAL A 7 9.47 -2.41 -13.75
CA VAL A 7 9.87 -2.03 -12.39
C VAL A 7 8.61 -1.49 -11.70
N GLY A 8 8.08 -2.28 -10.77
CA GLY A 8 6.81 -2.04 -10.13
C GLY A 8 6.89 -0.87 -9.16
N GLU A 9 6.04 0.12 -9.39
CA GLU A 9 5.73 1.17 -8.41
C GLU A 9 5.40 0.53 -7.05
N SER A 10 5.73 1.20 -5.95
CA SER A 10 5.43 0.73 -4.59
C SER A 10 3.91 0.78 -4.33
N ILE A 11 3.15 -0.16 -4.93
CA ILE A 11 1.70 -0.15 -4.88
C ILE A 11 1.24 -0.95 -3.66
N ILE A 12 0.89 -0.21 -2.62
CA ILE A 12 0.37 -0.79 -1.39
C ILE A 12 -1.12 -1.08 -1.56
N PHE A 13 -1.44 -2.35 -1.81
CA PHE A 13 -2.79 -2.89 -1.73
C PHE A 13 -3.00 -3.58 -0.37
N PHE A 14 -4.22 -3.50 0.17
CA PHE A 14 -4.61 -4.24 1.37
C PHE A 14 -5.76 -5.19 1.06
N LEU A 15 -5.79 -6.30 1.79
CA LEU A 15 -6.87 -7.28 1.69
C LEU A 15 -8.18 -6.64 2.19
N ARG A 16 -9.12 -6.45 1.27
CA ARG A 16 -10.45 -5.92 1.58
C ARG A 16 -11.40 -7.02 2.03
N ASN A 17 -11.39 -8.14 1.32
CA ASN A 17 -12.28 -9.25 1.58
C ASN A 17 -11.69 -10.56 1.08
N THR A 18 -12.15 -11.66 1.67
CA THR A 18 -11.97 -13.01 1.15
C THR A 18 -13.31 -13.70 1.06
N SER A 19 -13.56 -14.41 -0.04
CA SER A 19 -14.74 -15.27 -0.17
C SER A 19 -14.35 -16.64 -0.66
N GLN A 20 -15.23 -17.62 -0.48
CA GLN A 20 -15.04 -18.96 -1.01
C GLN A 20 -16.32 -19.39 -1.71
N LYS A 21 -16.19 -19.94 -2.93
CA LYS A 21 -17.33 -20.44 -3.70
C LYS A 21 -16.88 -21.68 -4.47
N VAL A 22 -17.60 -22.79 -4.28
CA VAL A 22 -17.36 -24.07 -5.01
C VAL A 22 -15.88 -24.45 -4.99
N GLY A 23 -15.26 -24.52 -3.80
CA GLY A 23 -13.84 -24.88 -3.65
C GLY A 23 -12.82 -23.81 -4.08
N VAL A 24 -13.24 -22.75 -4.77
CA VAL A 24 -12.37 -21.63 -5.17
C VAL A 24 -12.33 -20.57 -4.06
N LYS A 25 -11.13 -20.19 -3.63
CA LYS A 25 -10.89 -19.08 -2.70
C LYS A 25 -10.61 -17.80 -3.48
N PHE A 26 -11.36 -16.75 -3.20
CA PHE A 26 -11.16 -15.43 -3.75
C PHE A 26 -10.60 -14.49 -2.69
N SER A 27 -9.58 -13.72 -3.05
CA SER A 27 -9.00 -12.65 -2.23
C SER A 27 -9.03 -11.36 -3.02
N TYR A 28 -9.64 -10.33 -2.46
CA TYR A 28 -9.80 -9.03 -3.08
C TYR A 28 -8.91 -8.02 -2.38
N TYR A 29 -7.93 -7.48 -3.10
CA TYR A 29 -7.05 -6.45 -2.61
C TYR A 29 -7.38 -5.12 -3.29
N VAL A 30 -7.41 -4.05 -2.52
CA VAL A 30 -7.71 -2.70 -3.03
C VAL A 30 -6.65 -1.73 -2.59
N CYS A 31 -6.49 -0.63 -3.32
CA CYS A 31 -5.56 0.43 -2.94
C CYS A 31 -5.81 0.90 -1.49
N HIS A 32 -4.74 1.00 -0.69
CA HIS A 32 -4.81 1.48 0.70
C HIS A 32 -5.41 2.87 0.87
N ARG A 33 -5.33 3.71 -0.16
CA ARG A 33 -5.93 5.05 -0.18
C ARG A 33 -7.41 5.04 -0.56
N SER A 34 -7.90 4.00 -1.24
CA SER A 34 -9.27 3.95 -1.76
C SER A 34 -10.32 4.14 -0.67
N GLY A 35 -11.35 4.92 -0.93
CA GLY A 35 -12.51 5.11 -0.09
C GLY A 35 -12.51 6.43 0.70
N TYR A 36 -13.46 6.53 1.61
CA TYR A 36 -13.75 7.75 2.36
C TYR A 36 -13.34 7.65 3.81
N SER A 37 -12.92 8.78 4.35
CA SER A 37 -12.69 8.97 5.77
C SER A 37 -14.00 9.43 6.41
N ASN A 38 -14.52 8.65 7.36
CA ASN A 38 -15.72 9.01 8.12
C ASN A 38 -15.33 9.31 9.57
N PRO A 39 -14.82 10.52 9.86
CA PRO A 39 -14.32 10.81 11.18
C PRO A 39 -15.47 11.14 12.14
N LYS A 40 -15.43 10.59 13.36
CA LYS A 40 -16.52 10.70 14.35
C LYS A 40 -16.83 12.16 14.70
N LEU A 41 -18.09 12.55 14.83
CA LEU A 41 -18.47 13.93 15.17
C LEU A 41 -17.95 14.35 16.56
N ASN A 42 -18.24 13.53 17.58
CA ASN A 42 -17.85 13.79 18.97
C ASN A 42 -16.52 13.11 19.31
N ARG A 43 -15.40 13.79 19.05
CA ARG A 43 -14.05 13.26 19.30
C ARG A 43 -13.30 14.15 20.28
N ALA A 44 -12.71 13.51 21.29
CA ALA A 44 -11.90 14.19 22.31
C ALA A 44 -10.53 14.68 21.77
N ARG A 45 -10.08 14.15 20.62
CA ARG A 45 -8.80 14.52 20.00
C ARG A 45 -9.03 15.22 18.66
N HIS A 46 -8.23 16.25 18.39
CA HIS A 46 -8.16 16.90 17.08
C HIS A 46 -7.74 15.93 15.97
N MET A 47 -8.06 16.29 14.72
CA MET A 47 -7.53 15.58 13.56
C MET A 47 -6.00 15.67 13.53
N LYS A 48 -5.37 14.61 13.01
CA LYS A 48 -3.95 14.64 12.69
C LYS A 48 -3.70 15.73 11.65
N ALA A 49 -2.61 16.48 11.79
CA ALA A 49 -2.20 17.47 10.80
C ALA A 49 -1.99 16.84 9.41
N SER A 50 -1.58 15.57 9.36
CA SER A 50 -1.45 14.80 8.13
C SER A 50 -2.77 14.36 7.51
N GLY A 51 -3.92 14.61 8.13
CA GLY A 51 -5.23 14.21 7.62
C GLY A 51 -5.44 12.68 7.58
N SER A 52 -6.35 12.22 6.70
CA SER A 52 -6.60 10.79 6.49
C SER A 52 -5.63 10.19 5.48
N VAL A 53 -5.42 8.87 5.57
CA VAL A 53 -4.73 8.07 4.53
C VAL A 53 -5.65 7.87 3.32
N ARG A 54 -6.97 7.87 3.54
CA ARG A 54 -7.97 7.70 2.49
C ARG A 54 -8.03 8.94 1.59
N CYS A 55 -8.07 8.74 0.28
CA CYS A 55 -8.11 9.80 -0.72
C CYS A 55 -9.48 10.46 -0.88
N GLY A 56 -10.54 9.94 -0.24
CA GLY A 56 -11.88 10.50 -0.34
C GLY A 56 -12.55 10.22 -1.69
N CYS A 57 -12.08 9.22 -2.42
CA CYS A 57 -12.71 8.73 -3.65
C CYS A 57 -12.49 7.23 -3.78
N THR A 58 -13.28 6.54 -4.61
CA THR A 58 -13.07 5.12 -4.87
C THR A 58 -12.03 4.95 -5.97
N CYS A 59 -10.85 4.47 -5.60
CA CYS A 59 -9.79 4.16 -6.55
C CYS A 59 -10.06 2.80 -7.25
N PRO A 60 -9.97 2.70 -8.60
CA PRO A 60 -10.20 1.47 -9.35
C PRO A 60 -9.02 0.49 -9.30
N ALA A 61 -7.84 0.90 -8.83
CA ALA A 61 -6.71 0.00 -8.67
C ALA A 61 -7.04 -1.13 -7.67
N VAL A 62 -6.97 -2.38 -8.16
CA VAL A 62 -7.32 -3.59 -7.41
C VAL A 62 -6.48 -4.79 -7.87
N ILE A 63 -6.39 -5.78 -6.98
CA ILE A 63 -5.90 -7.13 -7.30
C ILE A 63 -6.97 -8.13 -6.89
N ASN A 64 -7.49 -8.89 -7.85
CA ASN A 64 -8.41 -9.99 -7.56
C ASN A 64 -7.66 -11.29 -7.77
N VAL A 65 -7.55 -12.08 -6.72
CA VAL A 65 -6.87 -13.37 -6.74
C VAL A 65 -7.89 -14.47 -6.57
N SER A 66 -7.93 -15.43 -7.49
CA SER A 66 -8.65 -16.68 -7.32
C SER A 66 -7.66 -17.83 -7.19
N THR A 67 -7.89 -18.69 -6.21
CA THR A 67 -7.07 -19.86 -5.93
C THR A 67 -7.96 -21.08 -5.96
N HIS A 68 -7.61 -22.05 -6.77
CA HIS A 68 -8.28 -23.34 -6.85
C HIS A 68 -7.26 -24.47 -6.69
N THR A 69 -7.69 -25.58 -6.12
CA THR A 69 -6.84 -26.77 -5.97
C THR A 69 -7.49 -27.90 -6.78
N VAL A 70 -6.80 -28.40 -7.79
CA VAL A 70 -7.19 -29.56 -8.60
C VAL A 70 -6.11 -30.60 -8.43
N GLU A 71 -6.46 -31.81 -7.99
CA GLU A 71 -5.54 -32.96 -7.99
C GLU A 71 -4.17 -32.64 -7.35
N GLU A 72 -4.18 -32.05 -6.15
CA GLU A 72 -3.00 -31.58 -5.39
C GLU A 72 -2.22 -30.41 -5.99
N VAL A 73 -2.55 -29.97 -7.21
CA VAL A 73 -1.96 -28.79 -7.84
C VAL A 73 -2.78 -27.54 -7.49
N LYS A 74 -2.09 -26.52 -6.98
CA LYS A 74 -2.67 -25.22 -6.65
C LYS A 74 -2.54 -24.26 -7.83
N GLU A 75 -3.67 -23.93 -8.44
CA GLU A 75 -3.77 -22.92 -9.48
C GLU A 75 -4.11 -21.56 -8.87
N ILE A 76 -3.38 -20.52 -9.31
CA ILE A 76 -3.60 -19.14 -8.86
C ILE A 76 -3.81 -18.25 -10.09
N THR A 77 -4.99 -17.67 -10.21
CA THR A 77 -5.31 -16.67 -11.24
C THR A 77 -5.33 -15.30 -10.59
N VAL A 78 -4.67 -14.33 -11.22
CA VAL A 78 -4.59 -12.95 -10.73
C VAL A 78 -5.09 -12.00 -11.81
N GLN A 79 -6.13 -11.25 -11.50
CA GLN A 79 -6.55 -10.10 -12.27
C GLN A 79 -6.04 -8.83 -11.60
N TYR A 80 -5.30 -8.02 -12.37
CA TYR A 80 -4.56 -6.88 -11.85
C TYR A 80 -4.89 -5.60 -12.60
N GLN A 81 -5.25 -4.55 -11.86
CA GLN A 81 -5.42 -3.19 -12.36
C GLN A 81 -4.51 -2.25 -11.56
N SER A 82 -3.41 -1.78 -12.17
CA SER A 82 -2.43 -0.90 -11.52
C SER A 82 -2.86 0.56 -11.48
N VAL A 83 -3.65 1.00 -12.47
CA VAL A 83 -3.89 2.45 -12.67
C VAL A 83 -4.75 3.00 -11.55
N HIS A 84 -4.20 3.98 -10.83
CA HIS A 84 -4.90 4.78 -9.84
C HIS A 84 -5.63 5.94 -10.53
N VAL A 85 -6.89 6.17 -10.14
CA VAL A 85 -7.70 7.29 -10.63
C VAL A 85 -8.27 8.03 -9.42
N GLY A 86 -8.23 9.35 -9.47
CA GLY A 86 -8.73 10.22 -8.41
C GLY A 86 -7.74 10.48 -7.27
N HIS A 87 -6.52 9.95 -7.35
CA HIS A 87 -5.43 10.32 -6.45
C HIS A 87 -4.06 10.00 -7.06
N GLU A 88 -3.03 10.71 -6.59
CA GLU A 88 -1.64 10.50 -6.97
C GLU A 88 -0.89 9.62 -5.96
N LEU A 89 0.37 9.32 -6.25
CA LEU A 89 1.30 8.70 -5.33
C LEU A 89 1.76 9.73 -4.29
N GLU A 90 1.18 9.67 -3.09
CA GLU A 90 1.57 10.54 -1.97
C GLU A 90 2.58 9.81 -1.07
N VAL A 91 3.87 10.14 -1.20
CA VAL A 91 4.95 9.53 -0.40
C VAL A 91 4.68 9.62 1.10
N GLY A 92 4.13 10.73 1.57
CA GLY A 92 3.78 10.93 2.98
C GLY A 92 2.63 10.05 3.51
N LYS A 93 1.96 9.28 2.65
CA LYS A 93 0.90 8.32 3.02
C LYS A 93 1.35 6.87 2.93
N LEU A 94 2.55 6.62 2.40
CA LEU A 94 3.12 5.29 2.35
C LEU A 94 3.43 4.79 3.75
N HIS A 95 3.24 3.49 3.97
CA HIS A 95 3.67 2.85 5.19
C HIS A 95 5.16 2.56 5.12
N LEU A 96 5.87 2.91 6.19
CA LEU A 96 7.23 2.43 6.42
C LEU A 96 7.16 0.97 6.89
N SER A 97 8.04 0.15 6.35
CA SER A 97 8.30 -1.21 6.83
C SER A 97 8.93 -1.18 8.23
N GLU A 98 8.86 -2.31 8.94
CA GLU A 98 9.44 -2.41 10.29
C GLU A 98 10.97 -2.21 10.29
N THR A 99 11.64 -2.60 9.22
CA THR A 99 13.08 -2.37 9.03
C THR A 99 13.40 -0.88 8.85
N GLU A 100 12.63 -0.16 8.02
CA GLU A 100 12.77 1.29 7.85
C GLU A 100 12.49 2.05 9.14
N LYS A 101 11.43 1.65 9.88
CA LYS A 101 11.13 2.23 11.21
C LYS A 101 12.25 2.00 12.20
N SER A 102 12.83 0.80 12.22
CA SER A 102 13.93 0.44 13.12
C SER A 102 15.19 1.25 12.79
N SER A 103 15.55 1.37 11.51
CA SER A 103 16.68 2.18 11.06
C SER A 103 16.49 3.68 11.39
N LEU A 104 15.27 4.19 11.20
CA LEU A 104 14.92 5.56 11.57
C LEU A 104 15.03 5.77 13.09
N ALA A 105 14.50 4.84 13.90
CA ALA A 105 14.60 4.89 15.34
C ALA A 105 16.06 4.86 15.82
N SER A 106 16.91 4.01 15.24
CA SER A 106 18.35 3.98 15.53
C SER A 106 19.02 5.32 15.19
N SER A 107 18.71 5.91 14.04
CA SER A 107 19.25 7.21 13.63
C SER A 107 18.85 8.34 14.59
N LEU A 108 17.62 8.30 15.09
CA LEU A 108 17.12 9.23 16.11
C LEU A 108 17.82 9.04 17.45
N CYS A 109 18.00 7.78 17.89
CA CYS A 109 18.72 7.46 19.13
C CYS A 109 20.18 7.92 19.09
N LEU A 110 20.81 7.89 17.92
CA LEU A 110 22.16 8.41 17.70
C LEU A 110 22.23 9.95 17.65
N GLY A 111 21.10 10.64 17.80
CA GLY A 111 21.04 12.10 17.80
C GLY A 111 21.26 12.73 16.43
N ILE A 112 21.06 11.99 15.34
CA ILE A 112 21.21 12.53 13.98
C ILE A 112 20.10 13.57 13.74
N PRO A 113 20.43 14.79 13.30
CA PRO A 113 19.42 15.81 13.01
C PRO A 113 18.41 15.35 11.96
N MET A 114 17.13 15.67 12.18
CA MET A 114 16.05 15.30 11.27
C MET A 114 16.28 15.77 9.82
N ALA A 115 16.86 16.95 9.63
CA ALA A 115 17.20 17.47 8.31
C ALA A 115 18.14 16.52 7.55
N THR A 116 19.19 16.03 8.23
CA THR A 116 20.17 15.10 7.66
C THR A 116 19.53 13.75 7.31
N ILE A 117 18.63 13.26 8.16
CA ILE A 117 17.88 12.01 7.90
C ILE A 117 17.04 12.18 6.64
N LEU A 118 16.25 13.25 6.57
CA LEU A 118 15.38 13.54 5.43
C LEU A 118 16.17 13.70 4.12
N ASP A 119 17.33 14.37 4.16
CA ASP A 119 18.18 14.55 2.99
C ASP A 119 18.78 13.23 2.50
N LYS A 120 19.17 12.33 3.41
CA LYS A 120 19.60 10.97 3.05
C LYS A 120 18.46 10.20 2.41
N THR A 121 17.29 10.17 3.06
CA THR A 121 16.11 9.47 2.54
C THR A 121 15.70 9.98 1.16
N ARG A 122 15.73 11.29 0.93
CA ARG A 122 15.41 11.88 -0.39
C ARG A 122 16.39 11.48 -1.49
N LYS A 123 17.67 11.30 -1.17
CA LYS A 123 18.70 10.85 -2.13
C LYS A 123 18.56 9.36 -2.44
N GLU A 124 18.17 8.56 -1.47
CA GLU A 124 17.99 7.12 -1.61
C GLU A 124 16.65 6.76 -2.28
N TYR A 125 15.62 7.60 -2.07
CA TYR A 125 14.28 7.38 -2.59
C TYR A 125 14.25 7.45 -4.12
N SER A 126 13.75 6.38 -4.74
CA SER A 126 13.41 6.33 -6.15
C SER A 126 11.93 5.97 -6.26
N PRO A 127 11.09 6.77 -6.95
CA PRO A 127 9.65 6.48 -7.10
C PRO A 127 9.36 5.13 -7.78
N THR A 128 10.37 4.63 -8.51
CA THR A 128 10.34 3.43 -9.33
C THR A 128 11.16 2.28 -8.75
N LYS A 129 11.72 2.36 -7.53
CA LYS A 129 12.39 1.21 -6.90
C LYS A 129 11.47 0.39 -6.02
#